data_AF-A0A644U9I6-F1
#
_entry.id   AF-A0A644U9I6-F1
#
_cell.length_a   1.000
_cell.length_b   1.000
_cell.length_c   1.000
_cell.angle_alpha   90.00
_cell.angle_beta   90.00
_cell.angle_gamma   90.00
#
_symmetry.space_group_name_H-M   'P 1'
#
loop_
_entity.id
_entity.type
_entity.pdbx_description
1 polymer ?
#
loop_
_entity_poly.entity_id
_entity_poly.type
_entity_poly.pdbx_seq_one_letter_code
_entity_poly.pdbx_strand_id
1 'polypeptide(L)'
;MLPIEQTWLILVELLTDLKKNGKDVPNSINKEISLLKTSINFYKKDMSHPDMIKEFDKANIKITEIQDTLLRYAEEMGDEYFNEWVDKLRRANLGEEIYKQPETASKFIGGAPPGFSSAKIHLKKPLAEDRTQEIAEYFNLIIEFEDDTTIAIYGDSENIKKALKEFAPFFNE
;
A
#
# COMPACT_ATOMS: atom_id res chain seq x y z
N MET A 1 -11.22 9.61 -2.12
CA MET A 1 -10.36 8.77 -2.98
C MET A 1 -11.06 8.55 -4.33
N LEU A 2 -10.35 8.39 -5.46
CA LEU A 2 -11.01 8.06 -6.74
C LEU A 2 -11.57 6.62 -6.71
N PRO A 3 -12.67 6.31 -7.43
CA PRO A 3 -13.19 4.94 -7.54
C PRO A 3 -12.12 3.92 -7.99
N ILE A 4 -11.28 4.27 -8.96
CA ILE A 4 -10.20 3.41 -9.44
C ILE A 4 -9.16 3.06 -8.35
N GLU A 5 -8.93 3.96 -7.40
CA GLU A 5 -8.00 3.73 -6.29
C GLU A 5 -8.61 2.77 -5.27
N GLN A 6 -9.92 2.85 -5.01
CA GLN A 6 -10.64 1.89 -4.18
C GLN A 6 -10.61 0.50 -4.82
N THR A 7 -10.93 0.40 -6.12
CA THR A 7 -10.84 -0.85 -6.88
C THR A 7 -9.43 -1.43 -6.82
N TRP A 8 -8.40 -0.59 -6.99
CA TRP A 8 -7.00 -1.03 -6.85
C TRP A 8 -6.69 -1.60 -5.47
N LEU A 9 -7.15 -0.97 -4.37
CA LEU A 9 -6.97 -1.48 -3.01
C LEU A 9 -7.68 -2.82 -2.79
N ILE A 10 -8.92 -2.97 -3.30
CA ILE A 10 -9.65 -4.24 -3.23
C ILE A 10 -8.89 -5.35 -3.95
N LEU A 11 -8.32 -5.08 -5.13
CA LEU A 11 -7.54 -6.07 -5.89
C LEU A 11 -6.23 -6.44 -5.19
N VAL A 12 -5.59 -5.50 -4.50
CA VAL A 12 -4.42 -5.78 -3.65
C VAL A 12 -4.80 -6.71 -2.50
N GLU A 13 -5.93 -6.45 -1.83
CA GLU A 13 -6.41 -7.29 -0.74
C GLU A 13 -6.77 -8.69 -1.25
N LEU A 14 -7.56 -8.79 -2.33
CA LEU A 14 -7.95 -10.06 -2.93
C LEU A 14 -6.73 -10.89 -3.34
N LEU A 15 -5.75 -10.29 -4.02
CA LEU A 15 -4.52 -11.00 -4.39
C LEU A 15 -3.76 -11.51 -3.16
N THR A 16 -3.69 -10.69 -2.11
CA THR A 16 -3.03 -11.06 -0.85
C THR A 16 -3.74 -12.22 -0.18
N ASP A 17 -5.07 -12.18 -0.14
CA ASP A 17 -5.91 -13.20 0.49
C ASP A 17 -5.88 -14.53 -0.29
N LEU A 18 -6.00 -14.49 -1.61
CA LEU A 18 -5.84 -15.67 -2.48
C LEU A 18 -4.49 -16.37 -2.27
N LYS A 19 -3.40 -15.59 -2.19
CA LYS A 19 -2.06 -16.13 -1.93
C LYS A 19 -1.94 -16.73 -0.53
N LYS A 20 -2.53 -16.10 0.49
CA LYS A 20 -2.58 -16.66 1.85
C LYS A 20 -3.34 -17.98 1.90
N ASN A 21 -4.40 -18.10 1.11
CA ASN A 21 -5.19 -19.32 0.95
C ASN A 21 -4.56 -20.35 -0.01
N GLY A 22 -3.30 -20.16 -0.42
CA GLY A 22 -2.54 -21.15 -1.18
C GLY A 22 -2.84 -21.19 -2.68
N LYS A 23 -3.55 -20.20 -3.23
CA LYS A 23 -3.75 -20.10 -4.69
C LYS A 23 -2.46 -19.66 -5.39
N ASP A 24 -2.10 -20.39 -6.44
CA ASP A 24 -0.91 -20.12 -7.26
C ASP A 24 -1.19 -19.02 -8.29
N VAL A 25 -1.44 -17.80 -7.80
CA VAL A 25 -1.66 -16.63 -8.67
C VAL A 25 -0.32 -16.16 -9.25
N PRO A 26 -0.19 -16.02 -10.58
CA PRO A 26 1.06 -15.64 -11.23
C PRO A 26 1.69 -14.37 -10.63
N ASN A 27 3.01 -14.40 -10.43
CA ASN A 27 3.74 -13.24 -9.91
C ASN A 27 3.73 -12.02 -10.84
N SER A 28 3.38 -12.19 -12.12
CA SER A 28 3.14 -11.07 -13.04
C SER A 28 2.03 -10.15 -12.54
N ILE A 29 0.96 -10.71 -11.93
CA ILE A 29 -0.18 -9.93 -11.44
C ILE A 29 0.23 -8.95 -10.33
N ASN A 30 1.13 -9.36 -9.43
CA ASN A 30 1.71 -8.45 -8.42
C ASN A 30 2.36 -7.23 -9.07
N LYS A 31 3.12 -7.45 -10.15
CA LYS A 31 3.82 -6.38 -10.88
C LYS A 31 2.84 -5.48 -11.60
N GLU A 32 1.82 -6.05 -12.24
CA GLU A 32 0.78 -5.29 -12.95
C GLU A 32 -0.05 -4.43 -11.99
N ILE A 33 -0.45 -4.94 -10.83
CA ILE A 33 -1.12 -4.16 -9.77
C ILE A 33 -0.22 -3.03 -9.25
N SER A 34 1.08 -3.27 -9.10
CA SER A 34 2.02 -2.23 -8.66
C SER A 34 2.15 -1.11 -9.70
N LEU A 35 2.18 -1.47 -10.99
CA LEU A 35 2.23 -0.49 -12.09
C LEU A 35 0.94 0.33 -12.18
N LEU A 36 -0.23 -0.27 -11.93
CA LEU A 36 -1.50 0.46 -11.87
C LEU A 36 -1.46 1.62 -10.87
N LYS A 37 -0.89 1.41 -9.67
CA LYS A 37 -0.74 2.48 -8.68
C LYS A 37 0.01 3.68 -9.25
N THR A 38 1.07 3.43 -10.00
CA THR A 38 1.88 4.48 -10.64
C THR A 38 1.06 5.22 -11.70
N SER A 39 0.32 4.51 -12.55
CA SER A 39 -0.55 5.13 -13.57
C SER A 39 -1.67 5.96 -12.95
N ILE A 40 -2.30 5.47 -11.88
CA ILE A 40 -3.34 6.21 -11.16
C ILE A 40 -2.75 7.49 -10.54
N ASN A 41 -1.59 7.40 -9.88
CA ASN A 41 -0.91 8.56 -9.32
C ASN A 41 -0.46 9.55 -10.39
N PHE A 42 -0.09 9.07 -11.59
CA PHE A 42 0.25 9.93 -12.71
C PHE A 42 -0.97 10.72 -13.16
N TYR A 43 -2.11 10.07 -13.40
CA TYR A 43 -3.37 10.72 -13.73
C TYR A 43 -3.82 11.77 -12.71
N LYS A 44 -3.64 11.48 -11.41
CA LYS A 44 -3.99 12.41 -10.33
C LYS A 44 -3.22 13.73 -10.33
N LYS A 45 -2.10 13.84 -11.06
CA LYS A 45 -1.32 15.08 -11.13
C LYS A 45 -2.01 16.16 -11.93
N ASP A 46 -2.62 15.80 -13.05
CA ASP A 46 -3.40 16.69 -13.91
C ASP A 46 -4.47 15.88 -14.68
N MET A 47 -5.64 15.77 -14.07
CA MET A 47 -6.75 14.97 -14.60
C MET A 47 -7.35 15.50 -15.90
N SER A 48 -6.97 16.73 -16.31
CA SER A 48 -7.49 17.39 -17.51
C SER A 48 -6.57 17.25 -18.72
N HIS A 49 -5.31 16.85 -18.51
CA HIS A 49 -4.34 16.76 -19.59
C HIS A 49 -4.63 15.55 -20.51
N PRO A 50 -4.68 15.72 -21.85
CA PRO A 50 -5.03 14.63 -22.78
C PRO A 50 -4.20 13.36 -22.62
N ASP A 51 -2.88 13.49 -22.41
CA ASP A 51 -2.01 12.33 -22.18
C ASP A 51 -2.33 11.61 -20.87
N MET A 52 -2.74 12.34 -19.82
CA MET A 52 -3.11 11.72 -18.54
C MET A 52 -4.44 11.00 -18.63
N ILE A 53 -5.41 11.56 -19.37
CA ILE A 53 -6.67 10.87 -19.69
C ILE A 53 -6.39 9.56 -20.43
N LYS A 54 -5.52 9.59 -21.44
CA LYS A 54 -5.14 8.37 -22.18
C LYS A 54 -4.46 7.32 -21.29
N GLU A 55 -3.60 7.74 -20.37
CA GLU A 55 -2.99 6.81 -19.40
C GLU A 55 -4.01 6.27 -18.39
N PHE A 56 -5.01 7.07 -18.02
CA PHE A 56 -6.12 6.63 -17.18
C PHE A 56 -6.99 5.58 -17.88
N ASP A 57 -7.31 5.75 -19.16
CA ASP A 57 -8.06 4.76 -19.93
C ASP A 57 -7.31 3.42 -20.00
N LYS A 58 -5.99 3.46 -20.23
CA LYS A 58 -5.14 2.26 -20.19
C LYS A 58 -5.16 1.60 -18.81
N ALA A 59 -5.14 2.40 -17.74
CA ALA A 59 -5.23 1.88 -16.38
C ALA A 59 -6.58 1.19 -16.13
N ASN A 60 -7.70 1.73 -16.65
CA ASN A 60 -9.02 1.09 -16.56
C ASN A 60 -9.13 -0.22 -17.36
N ILE A 61 -8.48 -0.31 -18.51
CA ILE A 61 -8.42 -1.58 -19.24
C ILE A 61 -7.67 -2.61 -18.39
N LYS A 62 -6.49 -2.23 -17.89
CA LYS A 62 -5.62 -3.13 -17.12
C LYS A 62 -6.23 -3.53 -15.76
N ILE A 63 -6.95 -2.64 -15.08
CA ILE A 63 -7.64 -2.97 -13.83
C ILE A 63 -8.73 -4.02 -14.05
N THR A 64 -9.43 -3.94 -15.18
CA THR A 64 -10.46 -4.92 -15.57
C THR A 64 -9.83 -6.28 -15.86
N GLU A 65 -8.71 -6.34 -16.60
CA GLU A 65 -7.99 -7.60 -16.87
C GLU A 65 -7.49 -8.30 -15.60
N ILE A 66 -6.98 -7.52 -14.63
CA ILE A 66 -6.55 -8.04 -13.34
C ILE A 66 -7.76 -8.51 -12.52
N GLN A 67 -8.83 -7.72 -12.49
CA GLN A 67 -10.07 -8.07 -11.80
C GLN A 67 -10.60 -9.41 -12.28
N ASP A 68 -10.78 -9.58 -13.60
CA ASP A 68 -11.25 -10.83 -14.20
C ASP A 68 -10.33 -12.00 -13.84
N THR A 69 -9.03 -11.77 -13.81
CA THR A 69 -8.06 -12.79 -13.46
C THR A 69 -8.18 -13.22 -12.00
N LEU A 70 -8.25 -12.28 -11.06
CA LEU A 70 -8.37 -12.59 -9.64
C LEU A 70 -9.74 -13.19 -9.30
N LEU A 71 -10.81 -12.71 -9.93
CA LEU A 71 -12.15 -13.22 -9.73
C LEU A 71 -12.29 -14.69 -10.17
N ARG A 72 -11.61 -15.12 -11.25
CA ARG A 72 -11.55 -16.55 -11.60
C ARG A 72 -10.97 -17.42 -10.47
N TYR A 73 -9.91 -16.96 -9.81
CA TYR A 73 -9.36 -17.67 -8.65
C TYR A 73 -10.29 -17.62 -7.43
N ALA A 74 -11.05 -16.53 -7.28
CA ALA A 74 -12.05 -16.39 -6.24
C ALA A 74 -13.26 -17.31 -6.46
N GLU A 75 -13.70 -17.52 -7.70
CA GLU A 75 -14.74 -18.50 -8.04
C GLU A 75 -14.34 -19.92 -7.59
N GLU A 76 -13.08 -20.29 -7.77
CA GLU A 76 -12.56 -21.58 -7.30
C GLU A 76 -12.53 -21.72 -5.76
N MET A 77 -12.70 -20.63 -5.00
CA MET A 77 -12.82 -20.65 -3.54
C MET A 77 -14.28 -20.85 -3.08
N GLY A 78 -15.24 -20.77 -4.00
CA GLY A 78 -16.66 -20.93 -3.76
C GLY A 78 -17.47 -19.64 -3.88
N ASP A 79 -18.77 -19.80 -4.11
CA ASP A 79 -19.68 -18.70 -4.44
C ASP A 79 -19.74 -17.62 -3.35
N GLU A 80 -19.71 -18.00 -2.07
CA GLU A 80 -19.75 -17.03 -0.97
C GLU A 80 -18.52 -16.11 -0.99
N TYR A 81 -17.33 -16.69 -1.16
CA TYR A 81 -16.08 -15.94 -1.26
C TYR A 81 -16.09 -15.02 -2.49
N PHE A 82 -16.45 -15.55 -3.65
CA PHE A 82 -16.56 -14.77 -4.89
C PHE A 82 -17.52 -13.57 -4.75
N ASN A 83 -18.72 -13.81 -4.21
CA ASN A 83 -19.75 -12.79 -4.07
C ASN A 83 -19.34 -11.66 -3.11
N GLU A 84 -18.57 -11.96 -2.05
CA GLU A 84 -18.02 -10.93 -1.15
C GLU A 84 -17.15 -9.93 -1.93
N TRP A 85 -16.22 -10.44 -2.75
CA TRP A 85 -15.32 -9.60 -3.54
C TRP A 85 -16.05 -8.83 -4.63
N VAL A 86 -17.02 -9.45 -5.30
CA VAL A 86 -17.87 -8.78 -6.29
C VAL A 86 -18.66 -7.64 -5.65
N ASP A 87 -19.22 -7.82 -4.46
CA ASP A 87 -19.94 -6.74 -3.77
C ASP A 87 -19.01 -5.58 -3.40
N LYS A 88 -17.81 -5.87 -2.87
CA LYS A 88 -16.79 -4.83 -2.61
C LYS A 88 -16.48 -4.04 -3.90
N LEU A 89 -16.18 -4.72 -4.99
CA LEU A 89 -15.86 -4.07 -6.27
C LEU A 89 -17.03 -3.22 -6.80
N ARG A 90 -18.26 -3.74 -6.71
CA ARG A 90 -19.48 -3.02 -7.10
C ARG A 90 -19.66 -1.74 -6.29
N ARG A 91 -19.51 -1.81 -4.96
CA ARG A 91 -19.64 -0.66 -4.06
C ARG A 91 -18.58 0.41 -4.33
N ALA A 92 -17.32 0.02 -4.55
CA ALA A 92 -16.26 0.94 -4.96
C ALA A 92 -16.56 1.64 -6.30
N ASN A 93 -17.09 0.91 -7.29
CA ASN A 93 -17.50 1.51 -8.57
C ASN A 93 -18.67 2.50 -8.44
N LEU A 94 -19.50 2.37 -7.40
CA LEU A 94 -20.54 3.36 -7.06
C LEU A 94 -20.00 4.57 -6.29
N GLY A 95 -18.68 4.63 -6.05
CA GLY A 95 -18.02 5.71 -5.34
C GLY A 95 -18.01 5.54 -3.82
N GLU A 96 -18.38 4.37 -3.30
CA GLU A 96 -18.28 4.10 -1.87
C GLU A 96 -16.81 3.92 -1.45
N GLU A 97 -16.44 4.56 -0.34
CA GLU A 97 -15.11 4.42 0.25
C GLU A 97 -15.08 3.21 1.19
N ILE A 98 -14.64 2.07 0.66
CA ILE A 98 -14.55 0.80 1.40
C ILE A 98 -13.31 0.79 2.30
N TYR A 99 -12.18 1.24 1.74
CA TYR A 99 -10.94 1.44 2.49
C TYR A 99 -10.72 2.92 2.73
N LYS A 100 -10.61 3.28 4.00
CA LYS A 100 -10.10 4.60 4.36
C LYS A 100 -8.63 4.66 3.96
N GLN A 101 -8.25 5.67 3.20
CA GLN A 101 -6.83 5.99 3.07
C GLN A 101 -6.33 6.30 4.49
N PRO A 102 -5.33 5.58 5.03
CA PRO A 102 -4.65 6.12 6.19
C PRO A 102 -4.09 7.48 5.78
N GLU A 103 -4.17 8.49 6.65
CA GLU A 103 -3.48 9.77 6.47
C GLU A 103 -1.97 9.54 6.55
N THR A 104 -1.40 8.80 5.60
CA THR A 104 0.03 8.75 5.41
C THR A 104 0.34 9.82 4.40
N ALA A 105 0.67 11.00 4.90
CA ALA A 105 1.52 11.91 4.18
C ALA A 105 2.87 11.20 4.01
N SER A 106 2.96 10.29 3.03
CA SER A 106 4.22 9.75 2.53
C SER A 106 4.97 10.90 1.85
N LYS A 107 5.44 11.85 2.66
CA LYS A 107 6.37 12.89 2.25
C LYS A 107 7.67 12.15 1.93
N PHE A 108 8.18 12.40 0.73
CA PHE A 108 9.50 11.99 0.31
C PHE A 108 10.50 12.31 1.42
N ILE A 109 11.30 11.33 1.85
CA ILE A 109 12.28 11.53 2.92
C ILE A 109 13.48 12.27 2.32
N GLY A 110 13.39 13.60 2.25
CA GLY A 110 14.51 14.46 1.89
C GLY A 110 15.43 14.62 3.10
N GLY A 111 16.53 13.87 3.15
CA GLY A 111 17.47 13.91 4.28
C GLY A 111 18.30 12.65 4.50
N ALA A 112 17.95 11.52 3.87
CA ALA A 112 18.71 10.28 4.03
C ALA A 112 20.19 10.48 3.64
N PRO A 113 21.15 10.14 4.52
CA PRO A 113 22.56 10.13 4.16
C PRO A 113 22.79 9.25 2.91
N PRO A 114 23.64 9.66 1.96
CA PRO A 114 23.91 8.87 0.76
C PRO A 114 24.35 7.44 1.10
N GLY A 115 23.66 6.45 0.55
CA GLY A 115 23.95 5.02 0.77
C GLY A 115 23.08 4.33 1.84
N PHE A 116 22.26 5.07 2.58
CA PHE A 116 21.32 4.51 3.55
C PHE A 116 19.98 4.16 2.88
N SER A 117 19.39 3.04 3.29
CA SER A 117 17.97 2.81 3.05
C SER A 117 17.15 3.64 4.04
N SER A 118 15.89 3.90 3.72
CA SER A 118 15.03 4.73 4.55
C SER A 118 13.61 4.16 4.67
N ALA A 119 12.99 4.32 5.83
CA ALA A 119 11.58 4.07 6.06
C ALA A 119 10.96 5.23 6.82
N LYS A 120 9.66 5.44 6.64
CA LYS A 120 8.89 6.42 7.39
C LYS A 120 7.68 5.73 8.00
N ILE A 121 7.47 5.95 9.29
CA ILE A 121 6.35 5.39 10.02
C ILE A 121 5.52 6.50 10.65
N HIS A 122 4.20 6.27 10.69
CA HIS A 122 3.26 7.13 11.38
C HIS A 122 2.63 6.28 12.49
N LEU A 123 2.75 6.75 13.73
CA LEU A 123 2.24 6.11 14.92
C LEU A 123 0.89 6.75 15.29
N LYS A 124 0.00 5.99 15.95
CA LYS A 124 -1.29 6.52 16.41
C LYS A 124 -1.16 7.40 17.66
N LYS A 125 -0.11 7.16 18.44
CA LYS A 125 0.22 7.90 19.67
C LYS A 125 1.71 8.22 19.68
N PRO A 126 2.12 9.31 20.35
CA PRO A 126 3.52 9.60 20.53
C PRO A 126 4.24 8.46 21.24
N LEU A 127 5.41 8.10 20.73
CA LEU A 127 6.28 7.10 21.34
C LEU A 127 7.27 7.80 22.27
N ALA A 128 7.51 7.22 23.44
CA ALA A 128 8.52 7.73 24.35
C ALA A 128 9.90 7.74 23.66
N GLU A 129 10.61 8.86 23.78
CA GLU A 129 11.92 9.09 23.16
C GLU A 129 12.91 7.98 23.57
N ASP A 130 12.91 7.61 24.86
CA ASP A 130 13.71 6.51 25.42
C ASP A 130 13.56 5.20 24.64
N ARG A 131 12.31 4.80 24.32
CA ARG A 131 12.08 3.53 23.62
C ARG A 131 12.51 3.60 22.15
N THR A 132 12.36 4.75 21.53
CA THR A 132 12.82 4.99 20.16
C THR A 132 14.34 4.91 20.10
N GLN A 133 15.02 5.50 21.08
CA GLN A 133 16.47 5.48 21.18
C GLN A 133 17.02 4.06 21.40
N GLU A 134 16.40 3.26 22.26
CA GLU A 134 16.79 1.85 22.44
C GLU A 134 16.73 1.05 21.13
N ILE A 135 15.70 1.25 20.30
CA ILE A 135 15.57 0.59 18.99
C ILE A 135 16.67 1.09 18.03
N ALA A 136 16.91 2.40 18.01
CA ALA A 136 17.94 3.00 17.18
C ALA A 136 19.31 2.40 17.48
N GLU A 137 19.69 2.33 18.76
CA GLU A 137 20.96 1.80 19.21
C GLU A 137 21.08 0.29 18.93
N TYR A 138 20.04 -0.49 19.23
CA TYR A 138 20.08 -1.95 19.08
C TYR A 138 20.23 -2.39 17.61
N PHE A 139 19.60 -1.67 16.66
CA PHE A 139 19.67 -2.01 15.23
C PHE A 139 20.65 -1.15 14.43
N ASN A 140 21.41 -0.28 15.10
CA ASN A 140 22.33 0.68 14.47
C ASN A 140 21.62 1.51 13.38
N LEU A 141 20.55 2.20 13.78
CA LEU A 141 19.72 3.05 12.94
C LEU A 141 19.82 4.51 13.37
N ILE A 142 19.67 5.41 12.40
CA ILE A 142 19.42 6.82 12.67
C ILE A 142 17.90 6.98 12.70
N ILE A 143 17.37 7.54 13.77
CA ILE A 143 15.95 7.82 13.90
C ILE A 143 15.74 9.31 14.13
N GLU A 144 14.92 9.93 13.30
CA GLU A 144 14.56 11.35 13.37
C GLU A 144 13.05 11.49 13.58
N PHE A 145 12.65 12.29 14.56
CA PHE A 145 11.26 12.69 14.74
C PHE A 145 10.97 13.87 13.82
N GLU A 146 10.02 13.70 12.90
CA GLU A 146 9.50 14.82 12.10
C GLU A 146 8.39 15.57 12.86
N ASP A 147 7.60 14.84 13.65
CA ASP A 147 6.62 15.35 14.62
C ASP A 147 6.39 14.30 15.71
N ASP A 148 5.46 14.57 16.65
CA ASP A 148 5.19 13.71 17.80
C ASP A 148 4.78 12.26 17.44
N THR A 149 4.29 12.03 16.21
CA THR A 149 3.78 10.74 15.75
C THR A 149 4.50 10.20 14.51
N THR A 150 5.33 11.01 13.89
CA THR A 150 5.95 10.71 12.61
C THR A 150 7.46 10.57 12.77
N ILE A 151 7.96 9.40 12.39
CA ILE A 151 9.37 9.04 12.57
C ILE A 151 9.97 8.62 11.23
N ALA A 152 11.13 9.20 10.90
CA ALA A 152 11.98 8.78 9.80
C ALA A 152 13.11 7.89 10.33
N ILE A 153 13.36 6.77 9.65
CA ILE A 153 14.33 5.74 10.03
C ILE A 153 15.30 5.55 8.89
N TYR A 154 16.60 5.62 9.17
CA TYR A 154 17.68 5.41 8.20
C TYR A 154 18.63 4.33 8.68
N GLY A 155 19.06 3.46 7.77
CA GLY A 155 19.97 2.36 8.09
C GLY A 155 20.16 1.39 6.95
N ASP A 156 20.78 0.26 7.26
CA ASP A 156 20.78 -0.90 6.37
C ASP A 156 19.36 -1.45 6.20
N SER A 157 19.00 -1.81 4.97
CA SER A 157 17.67 -2.30 4.63
C SER A 157 17.22 -3.51 5.46
N GLU A 158 18.14 -4.38 5.89
CA GLU A 158 17.85 -5.51 6.77
C GLU A 158 17.54 -5.07 8.21
N ASN A 159 18.29 -4.10 8.73
CA ASN A 159 18.12 -3.58 10.08
C ASN A 159 16.84 -2.75 10.19
N ILE A 160 16.49 -1.97 9.15
CA ILE A 160 15.20 -1.28 9.08
C ILE A 160 14.05 -2.30 9.15
N LYS A 161 14.12 -3.40 8.39
CA LYS A 161 13.07 -4.44 8.44
C LYS A 161 12.94 -5.08 9.82
N LYS A 162 14.05 -5.27 10.54
CA LYS A 162 14.02 -5.80 11.91
C LYS A 162 13.42 -4.80 12.89
N ALA A 163 13.84 -3.53 12.83
CA ALA A 163 13.30 -2.48 13.68
C ALA A 163 11.81 -2.20 13.44
N LEU A 164 11.34 -2.25 12.18
CA LEU A 164 9.92 -2.10 11.87
C LEU A 164 9.04 -3.16 12.55
N LYS A 165 9.58 -4.35 12.86
CA LYS A 165 8.87 -5.37 13.65
C LYS A 165 8.76 -4.99 15.12
N GLU A 166 9.78 -4.34 15.68
CA GLU A 166 9.73 -3.82 17.06
C GLU A 166 8.77 -2.63 17.18
N PHE A 167 8.59 -1.86 16.11
CA PHE A 167 7.57 -0.81 16.06
C PHE A 167 6.14 -1.34 15.83
N ALA A 168 5.98 -2.62 15.46
CA ALA A 168 4.69 -3.20 15.09
C ALA A 168 3.58 -3.05 16.15
N PRO A 169 3.84 -3.21 17.46
CA PRO A 169 2.82 -3.02 18.49
C PRO A 169 2.21 -1.61 18.49
N PHE A 170 3.02 -0.60 18.17
CA PHE A 170 2.61 0.82 18.23
C PHE A 170 1.80 1.29 17.01
N PHE A 171 1.64 0.45 15.98
CA PHE A 171 0.75 0.76 14.85
C PHE A 171 -0.73 0.52 15.17
N ASN A 172 -1.02 -0.35 16.13
CA ASN A 172 -2.40 -0.81 16.39
C ASN A 172 -3.04 -0.20 17.64
N GLU A 173 -2.27 0.28 18.62
CA GLU A 173 -2.73 0.83 19.91
C GLU A 173 -3.22 2.30 19.89
#